data_AF-A0A533Y9N0-F1
#
_entry.id   AF-A0A533Y9N0-F1
#
_cell.length_a   1.000
_cell.length_b   1.000
_cell.length_c   1.000
_cell.angle_alpha   90.00
_cell.angle_beta   90.00
_cell.angle_gamma   90.00
#
_symmetry.space_group_name_H-M   'P 1'
#
loop_
_entity.id
_entity.type
_entity.pdbx_description
1 polymer ?
#
loop_
_entity_poly.entity_id
_entity_poly.type
_entity_poly.pdbx_seq_one_letter_code
_entity_poly.pdbx_strand_id
1 'polypeptide(L)'
;MSMLRQSGVRGRNLAIVVGVAAALGIASTQAAAFPGETAQEMIERYGQPSLPTALQTPSVAALRAGKPSFVLVVWFQAKEYQPLSLPMKMEGRVVASFRFDGPGVLRKIERGERAGTWSDLRCDFENLFTTLSDAQFQEFLKLMEKNWLITKKTPHVDPPYTLYEAISRDGTLKAEFSYRTPGVPSPSANDPYYGGKFPDGNVWIRVQRAG
;
A
#
# COMPACT_ATOMS: atom_id res chain seq x y z
N MET A 1 -3.06 -47.85 50.58
CA MET A 1 -2.38 -48.84 49.72
C MET A 1 -3.00 -48.78 48.33
N SER A 2 -2.15 -48.77 47.29
CA SER A 2 -2.35 -49.23 45.90
C SER A 2 -3.63 -50.04 45.61
N MET A 3 -4.23 -50.05 44.41
CA MET A 3 -3.87 -49.57 43.07
C MET A 3 -5.09 -49.84 42.16
N LEU A 4 -5.27 -49.00 41.14
CA LEU A 4 -5.60 -49.30 39.73
C LEU A 4 -6.73 -50.31 39.37
N ARG A 5 -7.74 -49.82 38.63
CA ARG A 5 -7.91 -49.97 37.14
C ARG A 5 -9.30 -49.46 36.74
N GLN A 6 -9.39 -48.34 36.02
CA GLN A 6 -9.54 -48.24 34.55
C GLN A 6 -10.77 -48.96 33.97
N SER A 7 -11.72 -48.19 33.40
CA SER A 7 -11.89 -48.06 31.93
C SER A 7 -13.24 -47.44 31.52
N GLY A 8 -13.21 -46.59 30.46
CA GLY A 8 -14.34 -46.36 29.53
C GLY A 8 -15.12 -45.06 29.74
N VAL A 9 -14.74 -43.88 29.22
CA VAL A 9 -14.77 -43.37 27.83
C VAL A 9 -16.14 -42.84 27.36
N ARG A 10 -16.11 -41.61 26.82
CA ARG A 10 -17.09 -40.82 26.02
C ARG A 10 -18.19 -40.10 26.82
N GLY A 11 -18.38 -38.79 26.69
CA GLY A 11 -17.74 -37.78 25.85
C GLY A 11 -18.67 -36.57 25.70
N ARG A 12 -18.10 -35.38 25.50
CA ARG A 12 -18.46 -34.42 24.45
C ARG A 12 -17.73 -33.10 24.70
N ASN A 13 -16.83 -32.84 23.76
CA ASN A 13 -16.06 -31.62 23.61
C ASN A 13 -16.99 -30.43 23.32
N LEU A 14 -16.80 -29.34 24.06
CA LEU A 14 -17.02 -27.98 23.54
C LEU A 14 -15.80 -27.14 23.96
N ALA A 15 -14.70 -27.34 23.24
CA ALA A 15 -13.51 -26.51 23.39
C ALA A 15 -13.73 -25.23 22.59
N ILE A 16 -14.02 -24.14 23.30
CA ILE A 16 -13.93 -22.77 22.81
C ILE A 16 -12.46 -22.50 22.52
N VAL A 17 -12.09 -22.48 21.24
CA VAL A 17 -10.78 -22.01 20.80
C VAL A 17 -10.85 -20.49 20.73
N VAL A 18 -10.62 -19.82 21.87
CA VAL A 18 -10.17 -18.42 21.87
C VAL A 18 -8.67 -18.47 21.60
N GLY A 19 -8.31 -18.27 20.33
CA GLY A 19 -6.92 -18.16 19.90
C GLY A 19 -6.28 -16.92 20.49
N VAL A 20 -5.55 -17.08 21.59
CA VAL A 20 -4.63 -16.09 22.14
C VAL A 20 -3.39 -16.05 21.24
N ALA A 21 -3.44 -15.21 20.21
CA ALA A 21 -2.27 -14.82 19.41
C ALA A 21 -1.77 -13.43 19.84
N ALA A 22 -1.58 -13.23 21.15
CA ALA A 22 -1.16 -11.95 21.73
C ALA A 22 0.14 -12.02 22.56
N ALA A 23 0.94 -13.07 22.44
CA ALA A 23 2.08 -13.25 23.32
C ALA A 23 3.35 -13.77 22.62
N LEU A 24 3.80 -13.07 21.58
CA LEU A 24 5.22 -13.02 21.21
C LEU A 24 5.50 -11.63 20.62
N GLY A 25 6.20 -10.80 21.41
CA GLY A 25 6.55 -9.42 21.11
C GLY A 25 7.51 -9.28 19.94
N ILE A 26 6.96 -9.37 18.73
CA ILE A 26 7.43 -8.63 17.57
C ILE A 26 6.18 -7.94 17.04
N ALA A 27 5.77 -6.86 17.71
CA ALA A 27 4.97 -5.85 17.03
C ALA A 27 5.91 -5.26 15.98
N SER A 28 6.03 -5.93 14.83
CA SER A 28 6.56 -5.32 13.64
C SER A 28 5.74 -4.06 13.45
N THR A 29 6.33 -2.91 13.77
CA THR A 29 5.87 -1.59 13.32
C THR A 29 6.06 -1.56 11.81
N GLN A 30 5.36 -2.45 11.13
CA GLN A 30 5.33 -2.52 9.70
C GLN A 30 4.48 -1.34 9.29
N ALA A 31 5.08 -0.40 8.57
CA ALA A 31 4.30 0.56 7.84
C ALA A 31 3.51 -0.24 6.80
N ALA A 32 2.24 -0.54 7.09
CA ALA A 32 1.32 -1.26 6.20
C ALA A 32 0.91 -0.41 4.98
N ALA A 33 1.89 0.14 4.25
CA ALA A 33 1.64 0.76 2.96
C ALA A 33 1.60 -0.34 1.90
N PHE A 34 0.92 -0.10 0.79
CA PHE A 34 0.64 -1.14 -0.19
C PHE A 34 1.85 -1.75 -0.92
N PRO A 35 3.08 -1.16 -0.96
CA PRO A 35 4.18 -1.78 -1.70
C PRO A 35 4.51 -3.20 -1.23
N GLY A 36 4.29 -4.18 -2.11
CA GLY A 36 4.41 -5.60 -1.82
C GLY A 36 3.10 -6.33 -1.61
N GLU A 37 2.01 -5.64 -1.28
CA GLU A 37 0.67 -6.24 -1.28
C GLU A 37 0.25 -6.60 -2.71
N THR A 38 -0.63 -7.59 -2.80
CA THR A 38 -1.24 -8.02 -4.05
C THR A 38 -2.35 -7.06 -4.48
N ALA A 39 -2.62 -6.98 -5.78
CA ALA A 39 -3.78 -6.20 -6.24
C ALA A 39 -5.09 -6.78 -5.70
N GLN A 40 -5.14 -8.10 -5.49
CA GLN A 40 -6.29 -8.80 -4.90
C GLN A 40 -6.56 -8.35 -3.44
N GLU A 41 -5.54 -8.26 -2.59
CA GLU A 41 -5.66 -7.79 -1.20
C GLU A 41 -6.20 -6.35 -1.15
N MET A 42 -5.75 -5.48 -2.07
CA MET A 42 -6.28 -4.12 -2.18
C MET A 42 -7.73 -4.09 -2.67
N ILE A 43 -8.10 -4.97 -3.61
CA ILE A 43 -9.49 -5.10 -4.09
C ILE A 43 -10.41 -5.54 -2.96
N GLU A 44 -9.97 -6.48 -2.13
CA GLU A 44 -10.74 -6.95 -0.98
C GLU A 44 -10.92 -5.84 0.07
N ARG A 45 -9.93 -4.96 0.22
CA ARG A 45 -9.95 -3.85 1.18
C ARG A 45 -10.76 -2.64 0.70
N TYR A 46 -10.64 -2.28 -0.58
CA TYR A 46 -11.15 -1.01 -1.12
C TYR A 46 -12.20 -1.16 -2.22
N GLY A 47 -12.50 -2.39 -2.63
CA GLY A 47 -13.37 -2.68 -3.76
C GLY A 47 -12.63 -2.69 -5.11
N GLN A 48 -13.40 -2.96 -6.17
CA GLN A 48 -12.87 -3.06 -7.52
C GLN A 48 -12.26 -1.73 -7.99
N PRO A 49 -11.12 -1.78 -8.72
CA PRO A 49 -10.53 -0.58 -9.27
C PRO A 49 -11.40 -0.01 -10.38
N SER A 50 -11.29 1.30 -10.58
CA SER A 50 -11.90 1.97 -11.72
C SER A 50 -11.17 1.63 -13.03
N LEU A 51 -9.84 1.42 -12.97
CA LEU A 51 -9.00 1.01 -14.10
C LEU A 51 -7.88 0.05 -13.64
N PRO A 52 -7.45 -0.91 -14.49
CA PRO A 52 -8.12 -1.32 -15.72
C PRO A 52 -9.37 -2.15 -15.38
N THR A 53 -10.36 -2.16 -16.29
CA THR A 53 -11.58 -2.98 -16.12
C THR A 53 -11.33 -4.47 -16.33
N ALA A 54 -10.21 -4.84 -16.96
CA ALA A 54 -9.75 -6.22 -17.11
C ALA A 54 -8.22 -6.28 -17.14
N LEU A 55 -7.65 -7.41 -16.68
CA LEU A 55 -6.22 -7.66 -16.75
C LEU A 55 -5.82 -8.27 -18.08
N GLN A 56 -4.73 -7.77 -18.65
CA GLN A 56 -4.03 -8.45 -19.73
C GLN A 56 -2.89 -9.29 -19.14
N THR A 57 -3.02 -10.61 -19.27
CA THR A 57 -1.98 -11.54 -18.81
C THR A 57 -0.75 -11.45 -19.71
N PRO A 58 0.47 -11.30 -19.15
CA PRO A 58 1.70 -11.31 -19.92
C PRO A 58 1.97 -12.69 -20.54
N SER A 59 2.60 -12.71 -21.71
CA SER A 59 2.95 -13.98 -22.38
C SER A 59 4.07 -14.72 -21.64
N VAL A 60 4.07 -16.05 -21.73
CA VAL A 60 5.15 -16.90 -21.17
C VAL A 60 6.52 -16.47 -21.68
N ALA A 61 6.61 -16.13 -22.97
CA ALA A 61 7.85 -15.64 -23.57
C ALA A 61 8.33 -14.32 -22.93
N ALA A 62 7.42 -13.37 -22.67
CA ALA A 62 7.75 -12.12 -22.02
C ALA A 62 8.23 -12.33 -20.57
N LEU A 63 7.53 -13.20 -19.83
CA LEU A 63 7.89 -13.56 -18.45
C LEU A 63 9.28 -14.23 -18.37
N ARG A 64 9.56 -15.19 -19.27
CA ARG A 64 10.87 -15.87 -19.33
C ARG A 64 12.02 -14.93 -19.73
N ALA A 65 11.72 -13.94 -20.57
CA ALA A 65 12.69 -12.91 -20.95
C ALA A 65 12.95 -11.88 -19.83
N GLY A 66 12.32 -12.02 -18.66
CA GLY A 66 12.44 -11.07 -17.55
C GLY A 66 11.89 -9.68 -17.88
N LYS A 67 11.07 -9.56 -18.94
CA LYS A 67 10.51 -8.26 -19.33
C LYS A 67 9.50 -7.83 -18.27
N PRO A 68 9.71 -6.67 -17.62
CA PRO A 68 8.82 -6.26 -16.56
C PRO A 68 7.44 -5.94 -17.16
N SER A 69 6.42 -6.57 -16.60
CA SER A 69 5.03 -6.41 -17.03
C SER A 69 4.28 -5.66 -15.96
N PHE A 70 4.08 -4.36 -16.19
CA PHE A 70 3.45 -3.45 -15.24
C PHE A 70 1.97 -3.24 -15.58
N VAL A 71 1.17 -3.04 -14.53
CA VAL A 71 -0.25 -2.68 -14.61
C VAL A 71 -0.47 -1.47 -13.71
N LEU A 72 -0.92 -0.36 -14.28
CA LEU A 72 -1.38 0.78 -13.51
C LEU A 72 -2.82 0.54 -13.09
N VAL A 73 -3.07 0.57 -11.79
CA VAL A 73 -4.39 0.38 -11.19
C VAL A 73 -4.83 1.68 -10.54
N VAL A 74 -6.06 2.09 -10.81
CA VAL A 74 -6.62 3.37 -10.37
C VAL A 74 -7.93 3.15 -9.63
N TRP A 75 -8.02 3.71 -8.42
CA TRP A 75 -9.28 3.89 -7.70
C TRP A 75 -9.60 5.38 -7.65
N PHE A 76 -10.69 5.80 -8.28
CA PHE A 76 -11.21 7.16 -8.14
C PHE A 76 -11.99 7.30 -6.84
N GLN A 77 -11.79 8.43 -6.15
CA GLN A 77 -12.56 8.80 -4.96
C GLN A 77 -12.60 7.67 -3.91
N ALA A 78 -11.44 7.12 -3.57
CA ALA A 78 -11.32 6.17 -2.47
C ALA A 78 -11.69 6.88 -1.16
N LYS A 79 -12.95 6.76 -0.71
CA LYS A 79 -13.51 7.55 0.40
C LYS A 79 -12.86 7.27 1.76
N GLU A 80 -12.21 6.12 1.91
CA GLU A 80 -11.67 5.65 3.18
C GLU A 80 -10.21 5.16 3.09
N TYR A 81 -9.42 5.76 2.19
CA TYR A 81 -8.03 5.35 2.02
C TYR A 81 -7.16 5.85 3.17
N GLN A 82 -6.27 4.99 3.68
CA GLN A 82 -5.34 5.30 4.76
C GLN A 82 -3.90 5.32 4.20
N PRO A 83 -3.42 6.47 3.67
CA PRO A 83 -2.05 6.55 3.16
C PRO A 83 -1.06 6.31 4.29
N LEU A 84 0.09 5.69 3.97
CA LEU A 84 1.16 5.42 4.94
C LEU A 84 0.71 4.60 6.17
N SER A 85 -0.47 3.97 6.08
CA SER A 85 -1.17 3.26 7.19
C SER A 85 -1.47 4.15 8.38
N LEU A 86 -1.59 5.44 8.16
CA LEU A 86 -1.95 6.35 9.24
C LEU A 86 -3.41 6.12 9.63
N PRO A 87 -3.77 6.31 10.91
CA PRO A 87 -5.16 6.27 11.36
C PRO A 87 -5.92 7.53 10.93
N MET A 88 -5.82 7.89 9.65
CA MET A 88 -6.43 9.06 9.02
C MET A 88 -6.96 8.64 7.65
N LYS A 89 -8.29 8.63 7.54
CA LYS A 89 -8.96 8.36 6.26
C LYS A 89 -8.89 9.62 5.40
N MET A 90 -8.52 9.44 4.15
CA MET A 90 -8.45 10.50 3.15
C MET A 90 -9.26 10.11 1.93
N GLU A 91 -10.08 11.04 1.46
CA GLU A 91 -10.73 10.92 0.16
C GLU A 91 -9.78 11.40 -0.93
N GLY A 92 -9.64 10.63 -2.00
CA GLY A 92 -8.79 11.05 -3.10
C GLY A 92 -8.73 10.04 -4.24
N ARG A 93 -7.82 10.31 -5.17
CA ARG A 93 -7.50 9.39 -6.26
C ARG A 93 -6.28 8.58 -5.87
N VAL A 94 -6.41 7.26 -5.86
CA VAL A 94 -5.30 6.33 -5.61
C VAL A 94 -4.86 5.75 -6.94
N VAL A 95 -3.57 5.88 -7.26
CA VAL A 95 -2.93 5.33 -8.46
C VAL A 95 -1.74 4.49 -8.04
N ALA A 96 -1.84 3.18 -8.21
CA ALA A 96 -0.79 2.23 -7.85
C ALA A 96 -0.25 1.53 -9.08
N SER A 97 1.07 1.37 -9.13
CA SER A 97 1.75 0.56 -10.14
C SER A 97 1.97 -0.83 -9.59
N PHE A 98 1.47 -1.82 -10.29
CA PHE A 98 1.68 -3.21 -9.99
C PHE A 98 2.57 -3.87 -11.03
N ARG A 99 3.23 -4.95 -10.63
CA ARG A 99 4.03 -5.80 -11.51
C ARG A 99 3.64 -7.25 -11.29
N PHE A 100 3.61 -8.03 -12.37
CA PHE A 100 3.45 -9.47 -12.24
C PHE A 100 4.66 -10.09 -11.52
N ASP A 101 4.41 -10.93 -10.52
CA ASP A 101 5.43 -11.81 -9.94
C ASP A 101 5.81 -12.87 -10.99
N GLY A 102 6.72 -12.52 -11.89
CA GLY A 102 7.09 -13.36 -13.03
C GLY A 102 7.45 -14.80 -12.66
N PRO A 103 8.34 -15.03 -11.67
CA PRO A 103 8.64 -16.37 -11.17
C PRO A 103 7.42 -17.09 -10.61
N GLY A 104 6.57 -16.41 -9.82
CA GLY A 104 5.34 -16.98 -9.29
C GLY A 104 4.35 -17.40 -10.39
N VAL A 105 4.14 -16.51 -11.36
CA VAL A 105 3.26 -16.73 -12.51
C VAL A 105 3.75 -17.88 -13.38
N LEU A 106 5.04 -17.95 -13.68
CA LEU A 106 5.63 -19.03 -14.46
C LEU A 106 5.42 -20.39 -13.79
N ARG A 107 5.67 -20.49 -12.48
CA ARG A 107 5.42 -21.74 -11.72
C ARG A 107 3.96 -22.18 -11.76
N LYS A 108 3.00 -21.25 -11.69
CA LYS A 108 1.57 -21.56 -11.83
C LYS A 108 1.26 -22.11 -13.22
N ILE A 109 1.76 -21.46 -14.27
CA ILE A 109 1.57 -21.91 -15.66
C ILE A 109 2.16 -23.30 -15.87
N GLU A 110 3.37 -23.57 -15.34
CA GLU A 110 4.02 -24.88 -15.43
C GLU A 110 3.24 -26.00 -14.75
N ARG A 111 2.46 -25.67 -13.71
CA ARG A 111 1.57 -26.61 -13.01
C ARG A 111 0.19 -26.74 -13.65
N GLY A 112 -0.09 -26.03 -14.75
CA GLY A 112 -1.41 -25.98 -15.37
C GLY A 112 -2.45 -25.19 -14.56
N GLU A 113 -2.00 -24.35 -13.63
CA GLU A 113 -2.88 -23.51 -12.81
C GLU A 113 -3.26 -22.21 -13.53
N ARG A 114 -4.37 -21.60 -13.13
CA ARG A 114 -4.77 -20.28 -13.61
C ARG A 114 -3.78 -19.21 -13.11
N ALA A 115 -3.23 -18.44 -14.04
CA ALA A 115 -2.29 -17.36 -13.75
C ALA A 115 -2.68 -16.06 -14.48
N GLY A 116 -1.99 -14.96 -14.18
CA GLY A 116 -2.29 -13.65 -14.78
C GLY A 116 -3.47 -12.93 -14.14
N THR A 117 -3.74 -13.22 -12.88
CA THR A 117 -4.85 -12.69 -12.08
C THR A 117 -4.40 -11.55 -11.16
N TRP A 118 -5.34 -10.88 -10.49
CA TRP A 118 -5.04 -9.84 -9.51
C TRP A 118 -4.15 -10.34 -8.35
N SER A 119 -4.24 -11.63 -8.01
CA SER A 119 -3.39 -12.26 -6.99
C SER A 119 -1.92 -12.42 -7.41
N ASP A 120 -1.64 -12.31 -8.72
CA ASP A 120 -0.30 -12.44 -9.30
C ASP A 120 0.42 -11.09 -9.44
N LEU A 121 -0.30 -10.00 -9.21
CA LEU A 121 0.24 -8.64 -9.23
C LEU A 121 0.77 -8.27 -7.84
N ARG A 122 1.89 -7.56 -7.79
CA ARG A 122 2.49 -6.99 -6.57
C ARG A 122 2.70 -5.49 -6.76
N CYS A 123 2.28 -4.70 -5.79
CA CYS A 123 2.42 -3.25 -5.85
C CYS A 123 3.90 -2.86 -5.74
N ASP A 124 4.40 -2.09 -6.69
CA ASP A 124 5.75 -1.50 -6.64
C ASP A 124 5.73 -0.13 -5.94
N PHE A 125 4.72 0.69 -6.27
CA PHE A 125 4.49 1.97 -5.63
C PHE A 125 3.02 2.38 -5.70
N GLU A 126 2.61 3.18 -4.72
CA GLU A 126 1.31 3.85 -4.68
C GLU A 126 1.46 5.36 -4.81
N ASN A 127 0.43 6.04 -5.31
CA ASN A 127 0.27 7.48 -5.19
C ASN A 127 -1.16 7.78 -4.73
N LEU A 128 -1.30 8.68 -3.76
CA LEU A 128 -2.55 9.31 -3.39
C LEU A 128 -2.51 10.77 -3.84
N PHE A 129 -3.60 11.23 -4.45
CA PHE A 129 -3.87 12.63 -4.74
C PHE A 129 -5.13 13.05 -3.99
N THR A 130 -4.99 14.04 -3.10
CA THR A 130 -6.04 14.42 -2.16
C THR A 130 -5.99 15.92 -1.84
N THR A 131 -7.00 16.39 -1.11
CA THR A 131 -7.09 17.75 -0.62
C THR A 131 -7.18 17.74 0.90
N LEU A 132 -6.30 18.48 1.55
CA LEU A 132 -6.29 18.68 3.01
C LEU A 132 -6.34 20.17 3.34
N SER A 133 -7.07 20.54 4.38
CA SER A 133 -6.90 21.83 5.06
C SER A 133 -5.56 21.90 5.81
N ASP A 134 -5.13 23.10 6.20
CA ASP A 134 -3.91 23.29 7.00
C ASP A 134 -3.96 22.46 8.30
N ALA A 135 -5.10 22.46 9.00
CA ALA A 135 -5.30 21.69 10.22
C ALA A 135 -5.17 20.18 9.99
N GLN A 136 -5.78 19.66 8.92
CA GLN A 136 -5.66 18.25 8.55
C GLN A 136 -4.23 17.87 8.17
N PHE A 137 -3.50 18.76 7.49
CA PHE A 137 -2.11 18.49 7.17
C PHE A 137 -1.21 18.50 8.40
N GLN A 138 -1.43 19.41 9.35
CA GLN A 138 -0.70 19.38 10.63
C GLN A 138 -0.98 18.09 11.42
N GLU A 139 -2.22 17.61 11.40
CA GLU A 139 -2.57 16.32 12.01
C GLU A 139 -1.89 15.15 11.30
N PHE A 140 -1.89 15.14 9.97
CA PHE A 140 -1.17 14.16 9.17
C PHE A 140 0.32 14.08 9.56
N LEU A 141 0.99 15.23 9.68
CA LEU A 141 2.41 15.27 10.09
C LEU A 141 2.62 14.67 11.49
N LYS A 142 1.75 14.97 12.47
CA LYS A 142 1.83 14.38 13.81
C LYS A 142 1.66 12.86 13.80
N LEU A 143 0.68 12.37 13.03
CA LEU A 143 0.42 10.93 12.93
C LEU A 143 1.59 10.18 12.28
N MET A 144 2.28 10.82 11.32
CA MET A 144 3.47 10.23 10.70
C MET A 144 4.57 9.93 11.71
N GLU A 145 4.81 10.80 12.70
CA GLU A 145 5.92 10.65 13.66
C GLU A 145 5.94 9.31 14.39
N LYS A 146 4.78 8.66 14.51
CA LYS A 146 4.65 7.34 15.14
C LYS A 146 5.40 6.24 14.38
N ASN A 147 5.25 6.17 13.06
CA ASN A 147 5.72 5.05 12.24
C ASN A 147 6.68 5.46 11.11
N TRP A 148 6.85 6.76 10.89
CA TRP A 148 7.66 7.35 9.84
C TRP A 148 8.60 8.41 10.40
N LEU A 149 9.74 8.55 9.75
CA LEU A 149 10.73 9.60 10.01
C LEU A 149 10.82 10.50 8.78
N ILE A 150 10.49 11.78 8.93
CA ILE A 150 10.75 12.78 7.88
C ILE A 150 12.26 13.03 7.85
N THR A 151 12.90 12.70 6.73
CA THR A 151 14.34 12.82 6.53
C THR A 151 14.73 14.12 5.85
N LYS A 152 13.82 14.71 5.07
CA LYS A 152 14.08 15.96 4.36
C LYS A 152 12.82 16.79 4.15
N LYS A 153 12.98 18.11 4.20
CA LYS A 153 11.97 19.12 3.89
C LYS A 153 12.57 20.11 2.91
N THR A 154 11.92 20.31 1.77
CA THR A 154 12.38 21.21 0.71
C THR A 154 11.29 22.22 0.39
N PRO A 155 11.44 23.49 0.82
CA PRO A 155 10.50 24.54 0.49
C PRO A 155 10.70 25.00 -0.95
N HIS A 156 9.61 25.23 -1.66
CA HIS A 156 9.52 25.84 -2.97
C HIS A 156 8.76 27.16 -2.87
N VAL A 157 9.11 28.14 -3.70
CA VAL A 157 8.64 29.53 -3.56
C VAL A 157 7.68 29.98 -4.65
N ASP A 158 7.69 29.37 -5.83
CA ASP A 158 6.86 29.80 -6.96
C ASP A 158 6.38 28.61 -7.82
N PRO A 159 5.15 28.11 -7.61
CA PRO A 159 4.23 28.46 -6.51
C PRO A 159 4.70 27.88 -5.16
N PRO A 160 4.26 28.43 -4.01
CA PRO A 160 4.74 27.99 -2.71
C PRO A 160 4.19 26.62 -2.29
N TYR A 161 5.10 25.67 -2.05
CA TYR A 161 4.77 24.36 -1.47
C TYR A 161 5.99 23.77 -0.75
N THR A 162 5.78 22.74 0.06
CA THR A 162 6.91 22.00 0.67
C THR A 162 6.87 20.55 0.21
N LEU A 163 8.00 20.05 -0.27
CA LEU A 163 8.25 18.64 -0.51
C LEU A 163 8.85 18.02 0.75
N TYR A 164 8.38 16.83 1.09
CA TYR A 164 8.84 16.04 2.21
C TYR A 164 9.30 14.68 1.70
N GLU A 165 10.43 14.24 2.22
CA GLU A 165 10.89 12.87 2.08
C GLU A 165 10.85 12.21 3.46
N ALA A 166 10.39 10.97 3.51
CA ALA A 166 10.31 10.19 4.74
C ALA A 166 10.69 8.74 4.51
N ILE A 167 11.14 8.08 5.56
CA ILE A 167 11.40 6.64 5.60
C ILE A 167 10.56 6.01 6.71
N SER A 168 10.03 4.82 6.48
CA SER A 168 9.37 4.06 7.54
C SER A 168 10.39 3.72 8.63
N ARG A 169 9.94 3.63 9.88
CA ARG A 169 10.85 3.33 11.00
C ARG A 169 11.50 1.95 10.92
N ASP A 170 10.88 1.01 10.20
CA ASP A 170 11.47 -0.29 9.90
C ASP A 170 12.45 -0.26 8.72
N GLY A 171 12.62 0.90 8.05
CA GLY A 171 13.52 1.09 6.93
C GLY A 171 13.07 0.47 5.61
N THR A 172 11.90 -0.18 5.56
CA THR A 172 11.47 -0.98 4.40
C THR A 172 10.80 -0.15 3.30
N LEU A 173 10.31 1.04 3.64
CA LEU A 173 9.57 1.91 2.74
C LEU A 173 10.10 3.33 2.77
N LYS A 174 10.05 3.99 1.61
CA LYS A 174 10.25 5.43 1.47
C LYS A 174 8.96 6.08 0.99
N ALA A 175 8.72 7.29 1.49
CA ALA A 175 7.62 8.13 1.09
C ALA A 175 8.12 9.49 0.61
N GLU A 176 7.46 9.99 -0.41
CA GLU A 176 7.61 11.37 -0.88
C GLU A 176 6.22 11.99 -0.87
N PHE A 177 6.07 13.16 -0.31
CA PHE A 177 4.78 13.84 -0.30
C PHE A 177 4.97 15.34 -0.33
N SER A 178 3.95 16.06 -0.80
CA SER A 178 3.98 17.51 -0.76
C SER A 178 2.70 18.10 -0.22
N TYR A 179 2.83 19.34 0.24
CA TYR A 179 1.71 20.15 0.68
C TYR A 179 1.85 21.56 0.14
N ARG A 180 0.75 22.07 -0.43
CA ARG A 180 0.55 23.50 -0.66
C ARG A 180 -0.70 23.96 0.08
N THR A 181 -0.68 25.16 0.62
CA THR A 181 -1.87 25.75 1.26
C THR A 181 -3.04 25.81 0.26
N PRO A 182 -4.29 25.52 0.67
CA PRO A 182 -5.44 25.64 -0.20
C PRO A 182 -5.51 27.01 -0.89
N GLY A 183 -5.84 27.01 -2.19
CA GLY A 183 -5.87 28.22 -3.02
C GLY A 183 -4.53 28.58 -3.67
N VAL A 184 -3.42 27.96 -3.28
CA VAL A 184 -2.16 28.09 -4.01
C VAL A 184 -2.24 27.31 -5.34
N PRO A 185 -1.89 27.94 -6.48
CA PRO A 185 -1.87 27.26 -7.77
C PRO A 185 -0.99 26.02 -7.78
N SER A 186 -1.35 25.04 -8.62
CA SER A 186 -0.49 23.88 -8.84
C SER A 186 0.82 24.31 -9.53
N PRO A 187 1.97 23.72 -9.16
CA PRO A 187 3.22 23.93 -9.90
C PRO A 187 3.12 23.56 -11.38
N SER A 188 4.06 24.06 -12.17
CA SER A 188 4.13 23.76 -13.61
C SER A 188 4.39 22.27 -13.85
N ALA A 189 3.83 21.71 -14.94
CA ALA A 189 4.14 20.37 -15.44
C ALA A 189 5.65 20.10 -15.58
N ASN A 190 6.44 21.16 -15.82
CA ASN A 190 7.89 21.11 -16.00
C ASN A 190 8.69 21.13 -14.69
N ASP A 191 8.05 21.32 -13.54
CA ASP A 191 8.75 21.20 -12.27
C ASP A 191 9.19 19.73 -12.09
N PRO A 192 10.50 19.49 -11.83
CA PRO A 192 11.08 18.14 -11.79
C PRO A 192 10.48 17.27 -10.68
N TYR A 193 9.88 17.89 -9.67
CA TYR A 193 9.17 17.22 -8.57
C TYR A 193 7.67 17.10 -8.84
N TYR A 194 7.11 18.01 -9.65
CA TYR A 194 5.71 18.02 -10.04
C TYR A 194 5.38 16.97 -11.10
N GLY A 195 6.29 16.68 -12.05
CA GLY A 195 6.26 15.51 -12.95
C GLY A 195 4.93 15.14 -13.64
N GLY A 196 4.01 16.11 -13.81
CA GLY A 196 2.63 15.85 -14.28
C GLY A 196 1.74 15.04 -13.32
N LYS A 197 2.13 14.94 -12.05
CA LYS A 197 1.55 14.01 -11.06
C LYS A 197 0.34 14.56 -10.32
N PHE A 198 0.01 15.84 -10.34
CA PHE A 198 -1.12 16.37 -9.55
C PHE A 198 -2.42 16.50 -10.36
N PRO A 199 -3.40 15.61 -10.20
CA PRO A 199 -4.79 15.95 -10.45
C PRO A 199 -5.36 16.72 -9.24
N ASP A 200 -5.82 17.95 -9.47
CA ASP A 200 -6.73 18.82 -8.68
C ASP A 200 -6.58 18.97 -7.14
N GLY A 201 -5.67 18.26 -6.47
CA GLY A 201 -5.48 18.26 -5.01
C GLY A 201 -4.27 19.06 -4.55
N ASN A 202 -4.31 19.60 -3.33
CA ASN A 202 -3.20 20.33 -2.73
C ASN A 202 -2.16 19.44 -2.02
N VAL A 203 -2.38 18.12 -2.03
CA VAL A 203 -1.50 17.09 -1.49
C VAL A 203 -1.34 15.94 -2.47
N TRP A 204 -0.10 15.46 -2.61
CA TRP A 204 0.16 14.11 -3.10
C TRP A 204 1.08 13.38 -2.14
N ILE A 205 0.92 12.06 -2.11
CA ILE A 205 1.74 11.15 -1.34
C ILE A 205 2.11 10.00 -2.26
N ARG A 206 3.39 9.63 -2.30
CA ARG A 206 3.89 8.42 -2.95
C ARG A 206 4.55 7.54 -1.92
N VAL A 207 4.29 6.24 -1.98
CA VAL A 207 4.99 5.24 -1.16
C VAL A 207 5.54 4.15 -2.05
N GLN A 208 6.76 3.70 -1.75
CA GLN A 208 7.45 2.65 -2.49
C GLN A 208 8.47 1.97 -1.57
N ARG A 209 8.98 0.80 -1.97
CA ARG A 209 10.04 0.12 -1.22
C ARG A 209 11.31 0.98 -1.14
N ALA A 210 11.95 0.94 0.02
CA ALA A 210 13.34 1.38 0.16
C ALA A 210 14.23 0.41 -0.65
N GLY A 211 15.20 0.98 -1.38
CA GLY A 211 16.07 0.22 -2.29
C GLY A 211 17.10 -0.64 -1.57
#